data_AF-A0A959CFM8-F1
#
_entry.id   AF-A0A959CFM8-F1
#
_cell.length_a   1.000
_cell.length_b   1.000
_cell.length_c   1.000
_cell.angle_alpha   90.00
_cell.angle_beta   90.00
_cell.angle_gamma   90.00
#
_symmetry.space_group_name_H-M   'P 1'
#
loop_
_entity.id
_entity.type
_entity.pdbx_description
1 polymer ?
#
loop_
_entity_poly.entity_id
_entity_poly.type
_entity_poly.pdbx_seq_one_letter_code
_entity_poly.pdbx_strand_id
1 'polypeptide(L)'
;MRSTVVHAGLALLALVLFACTPGRLSTGRDGGGPPPGTDGSVSTGCSDSTDSDGDGIADQREGEGDIDGDGIPNSADDDSDGDGIPDSVEAGSDNPCAPRDTDGDGSPDAFDTDSDNDGVPDGEEIADGTDPTSVDSDGDGITDLGERAAGTDPTDPTSRIPETDFFVVLPYNGDRAMRPLRFGTNIDQADVYFLVDMTGSMQGERTNLINGLTSVIIPGIQAEIDNVEFGA
;
A
#
# COMPACT_ATOMS: atom_id res chain seq x y z
N MET A 1 -38.08 7.14 10.45
CA MET A 1 -38.00 8.61 10.58
C MET A 1 -36.93 8.95 11.60
N ARG A 2 -36.20 10.07 11.37
CA ARG A 2 -34.83 10.42 11.83
C ARG A 2 -33.82 9.97 10.77
N SER A 3 -33.44 10.75 9.75
CA SER A 3 -33.07 12.18 9.63
C SER A 3 -32.03 12.65 10.65
N THR A 4 -30.96 13.37 10.35
CA THR A 4 -30.26 13.89 9.14
C THR A 4 -29.12 14.78 9.74
N VAL A 5 -27.83 14.52 9.43
CA VAL A 5 -26.77 15.51 9.01
C VAL A 5 -26.32 16.50 10.16
N VAL A 6 -25.07 16.92 10.46
CA VAL A 6 -23.83 17.07 9.69
C VAL A 6 -22.61 17.63 10.49
N HIS A 7 -21.43 17.49 9.84
CA HIS A 7 -20.32 18.45 9.60
C HIS A 7 -19.19 18.72 10.63
N ALA A 8 -17.97 18.52 10.08
CA ALA A 8 -16.79 19.41 10.08
C ALA A 8 -15.99 19.60 11.38
N GLY A 9 -14.91 18.83 11.50
CA GLY A 9 -13.76 19.14 12.35
C GLY A 9 -12.60 19.69 11.50
N LEU A 10 -12.38 21.00 11.59
CA LEU A 10 -11.28 21.75 10.99
C LEU A 10 -9.95 21.35 11.67
N ALA A 11 -9.06 20.66 10.97
CA ALA A 11 -7.71 20.36 11.47
C ALA A 11 -6.80 21.59 11.29
N LEU A 12 -6.32 22.11 12.42
CA LEU A 12 -5.44 23.26 12.53
C LEU A 12 -4.01 22.87 12.10
N LEU A 13 -3.55 23.36 10.95
CA LEU A 13 -2.18 23.19 10.47
C LEU A 13 -1.23 24.08 11.31
N ALA A 14 -0.48 23.47 12.24
CA ALA A 14 0.60 24.14 12.97
C ALA A 14 1.94 23.94 12.24
N LEU A 15 2.34 24.94 11.45
CA LEU A 15 3.65 25.00 10.80
C LEU A 15 4.69 25.54 11.81
N VAL A 16 5.51 24.67 12.38
CA VAL A 16 6.66 25.07 13.20
C VAL A 16 7.91 25.18 12.30
N LEU A 17 8.29 26.41 11.95
CA LEU A 17 9.58 26.70 11.30
C LEU A 17 10.71 26.64 12.34
N PHE A 18 11.59 25.65 12.24
CA PHE A 18 12.91 25.72 12.86
C PHE A 18 13.91 26.39 11.90
N ALA A 19 14.48 27.51 12.34
CA ALA A 19 15.55 28.20 11.64
C ALA A 19 16.88 27.44 11.82
N CYS A 20 17.48 26.98 10.73
CA CYS A 20 18.81 26.38 10.72
C CYS A 20 19.89 27.47 10.57
N THR A 21 20.74 27.63 11.59
CA THR A 21 21.93 28.50 11.58
C THR A 21 23.11 27.80 10.88
N PRO A 22 23.80 28.43 9.91
CA PRO A 22 24.94 27.80 9.25
C PRO A 22 26.22 27.85 10.11
N GLY A 23 26.68 26.68 10.56
CA GLY A 23 27.95 26.47 11.24
C GLY A 23 29.13 26.26 10.27
N ARG A 24 29.97 27.28 10.17
CA ARG A 24 31.42 27.33 9.83
C ARG A 24 32.10 26.10 9.20
N LEU A 25 32.59 26.31 7.97
CA LEU A 25 33.76 25.62 7.38
C LEU A 25 35.01 25.83 8.26
N SER A 26 35.63 24.73 8.71
CA SER A 26 37.01 24.73 9.19
C SER A 26 37.92 24.22 8.08
N THR A 27 38.88 25.04 7.68
CA THR A 27 39.99 24.66 6.80
C THR A 27 41.09 23.98 7.61
N GLY A 28 41.52 22.79 7.21
CA GLY A 28 42.72 22.16 7.75
C GLY A 28 43.19 20.99 6.87
N ARG A 29 44.32 21.21 6.18
CA ARG A 29 45.15 20.19 5.52
C ARG A 29 45.72 19.24 6.60
N ASP A 30 45.99 17.96 6.34
CA ASP A 30 47.23 17.47 5.71
C ASP A 30 47.07 16.01 5.26
N GLY A 31 47.71 15.65 4.13
CA GLY A 31 47.79 14.28 3.66
C GLY A 31 48.81 13.43 4.43
N GLY A 32 48.45 12.17 4.67
CA GLY A 32 49.33 11.07 5.07
C GLY A 32 48.79 9.78 4.43
N GLY A 33 49.67 8.98 3.83
CA GLY A 33 49.33 7.87 2.94
C GLY A 33 48.53 6.70 3.57
N PRO A 34 48.06 5.75 2.75
CA PRO A 34 47.23 4.65 3.20
C PRO A 34 48.03 3.74 4.16
N PRO A 35 47.45 3.35 5.32
CA PRO A 35 48.08 2.34 6.17
C PRO A 35 48.16 0.99 5.42
N PRO A 36 49.20 0.18 5.69
CA PRO A 36 49.35 -1.14 5.10
C PRO A 36 48.23 -2.06 5.60
N GLY A 37 47.86 -3.01 4.74
CA GLY A 37 46.66 -3.84 4.84
C GLY A 37 46.24 -4.24 6.25
N THR A 38 44.97 -3.98 6.54
CA THR A 38 44.22 -4.70 7.56
C THR A 38 43.73 -6.00 6.93
N ASP A 39 44.42 -7.07 7.32
CA ASP A 39 43.99 -8.45 7.23
C ASP A 39 42.73 -8.66 8.07
N GLY A 40 41.57 -8.69 7.41
CA GLY A 40 40.30 -9.11 8.02
C GLY A 40 39.85 -8.20 9.15
N SER A 41 38.99 -7.24 8.83
CA SER A 41 38.28 -6.44 9.83
C SER A 41 37.73 -7.33 10.94
N VAL A 42 38.32 -7.22 12.12
CA VAL A 42 37.56 -7.41 13.36
C VAL A 42 36.50 -6.32 13.30
N SER A 43 35.25 -6.72 13.09
CA SER A 43 34.10 -5.83 13.27
C SER A 43 34.17 -5.32 14.71
N THR A 44 34.68 -4.11 14.88
CA THR A 44 34.63 -3.41 16.15
C THR A 44 33.26 -2.77 16.18
N GLY A 45 32.27 -3.46 16.74
CA GLY A 45 30.93 -2.87 16.83
C GLY A 45 29.85 -3.72 17.45
N CYS A 46 30.02 -5.04 17.57
CA CYS A 46 29.13 -5.89 18.35
C CYS A 46 29.87 -7.20 18.59
N SER A 47 30.10 -7.52 19.87
CA SER A 47 30.60 -8.81 20.30
C SER A 47 29.45 -9.54 20.97
N ASP A 48 29.15 -10.73 20.48
CA ASP A 48 28.26 -11.81 20.98
C ASP A 48 28.53 -12.19 22.47
N SER A 49 28.66 -11.20 23.35
CA SER A 49 29.07 -11.44 24.74
C SER A 49 28.11 -10.84 25.75
N THR A 50 27.19 -9.97 25.33
CA THR A 50 26.11 -9.47 26.17
C THR A 50 24.84 -9.47 25.33
N ASP A 51 23.90 -10.28 25.81
CA ASP A 51 22.56 -10.57 25.30
C ASP A 51 21.79 -10.89 26.60
N SER A 52 20.97 -9.96 27.04
CA SER A 52 20.48 -9.86 28.41
C SER A 52 19.17 -10.63 28.65
N ASP A 53 18.30 -10.68 27.65
CA ASP A 53 17.06 -11.49 27.57
C ASP A 53 17.30 -12.84 26.86
N GLY A 54 18.35 -12.96 26.04
CA GLY A 54 18.72 -14.22 25.40
C GLY A 54 17.94 -14.48 24.11
N ASP A 55 17.43 -13.43 23.47
CA ASP A 55 16.58 -13.50 22.28
C ASP A 55 17.40 -13.78 21.00
N GLY A 56 18.72 -13.57 21.04
CA GLY A 56 19.63 -13.74 19.91
C GLY A 56 20.00 -12.44 19.20
N ILE A 57 19.58 -11.30 19.71
CA ILE A 57 20.08 -9.96 19.42
C ILE A 57 21.04 -9.57 20.55
N ALA A 58 22.04 -8.74 20.27
CA ALA A 58 23.00 -8.33 21.30
C ALA A 58 22.62 -6.95 21.86
N ASP A 59 22.79 -6.72 23.17
CA ASP A 59 22.42 -5.46 23.85
C ASP A 59 22.94 -4.19 23.15
N GLN A 60 24.09 -4.30 22.46
CA GLN A 60 24.69 -3.19 21.72
C GLN A 60 23.89 -2.79 20.47
N ARG A 61 23.12 -3.72 19.91
CA ARG A 61 22.21 -3.55 18.76
C ARG A 61 20.85 -3.01 19.20
N GLU A 62 20.30 -3.51 20.30
CA GLU A 62 19.02 -3.05 20.88
C GLU A 62 19.15 -1.65 21.51
N GLY A 63 20.25 -1.43 22.22
CA GLY A 63 20.51 -0.18 22.93
C GLY A 63 19.66 0.00 24.20
N GLU A 64 19.55 1.24 24.66
CA GLU A 64 18.77 1.62 25.85
C GLU A 64 17.38 2.20 25.47
N GLY A 65 16.90 1.89 24.26
CA GLY A 65 15.58 2.30 23.76
C GLY A 65 14.43 1.59 24.48
N ASP A 66 13.22 2.05 24.20
CA ASP A 66 11.93 1.51 24.65
C ASP A 66 10.95 1.88 23.53
N ILE A 67 10.80 0.99 22.55
CA ILE A 67 10.09 1.28 21.29
C ILE A 67 8.58 1.25 21.50
N ASP A 68 8.08 0.27 22.23
CA ASP A 68 6.66 0.08 22.52
C ASP A 68 6.16 0.96 23.69
N GLY A 69 7.07 1.47 24.53
CA GLY A 69 6.77 2.38 25.62
C GLY A 69 6.21 1.69 26.87
N ASP A 70 6.43 0.38 27.05
CA ASP A 70 5.91 -0.37 28.20
C ASP A 70 6.74 -0.16 29.49
N GLY A 71 7.94 0.41 29.35
CA GLY A 71 8.88 0.73 30.42
C GLY A 71 9.97 -0.32 30.68
N ILE A 72 10.02 -1.38 29.88
CA ILE A 72 11.12 -2.33 29.76
C ILE A 72 12.03 -1.82 28.62
N PRO A 73 13.35 -1.70 28.84
CA PRO A 73 14.26 -1.36 27.74
C PRO A 73 14.34 -2.52 26.75
N ASN A 74 14.46 -2.25 25.45
CA ASN A 74 14.55 -3.28 24.39
C ASN A 74 15.55 -4.41 24.72
N SER A 75 16.73 -4.07 25.28
CA SER A 75 17.75 -5.05 25.70
C SER A 75 17.40 -5.92 26.91
N ALA A 76 16.16 -5.88 27.37
CA ALA A 76 15.64 -6.75 28.40
C ALA A 76 14.17 -7.08 28.15
N ASP A 77 13.69 -6.82 26.93
CA ASP A 77 12.33 -7.04 26.49
C ASP A 77 12.28 -8.29 25.61
N ASP A 78 11.23 -9.09 25.75
CA ASP A 78 11.06 -10.30 24.93
C ASP A 78 10.26 -10.00 23.63
N ASP A 79 9.68 -8.80 23.52
CA ASP A 79 8.78 -8.31 22.45
C ASP A 79 8.93 -6.77 22.35
N SER A 80 10.04 -6.31 21.76
CA SER A 80 10.54 -4.93 21.83
C SER A 80 9.64 -3.89 21.15
N ASP A 81 8.87 -4.28 20.14
CA ASP A 81 7.96 -3.39 19.40
C ASP A 81 6.47 -3.58 19.78
N GLY A 82 6.17 -4.63 20.56
CA GLY A 82 4.88 -4.88 21.18
C GLY A 82 3.81 -5.35 20.21
N ASP A 83 4.20 -5.94 19.08
CA ASP A 83 3.29 -6.43 18.05
C ASP A 83 2.69 -7.83 18.40
N GLY A 84 3.31 -8.53 19.35
CA GLY A 84 2.92 -9.85 19.84
C GLY A 84 3.74 -11.02 19.27
N ILE A 85 4.75 -10.75 18.47
CA ILE A 85 5.78 -11.68 18.02
C ILE A 85 7.02 -11.48 18.91
N PRO A 86 7.61 -12.57 19.47
CA PRO A 86 8.80 -12.40 20.30
C PRO A 86 10.04 -12.08 19.46
N ASP A 87 10.92 -11.22 19.96
CA ASP A 87 12.17 -10.79 19.30
C ASP A 87 13.02 -11.99 18.86
N SER A 88 13.02 -13.07 19.65
CA SER A 88 13.73 -14.32 19.32
C SER A 88 13.28 -15.03 18.03
N VAL A 89 12.05 -14.76 17.58
CA VAL A 89 11.49 -15.25 16.32
C VAL A 89 11.91 -14.33 15.18
N GLU A 90 11.93 -13.03 15.42
CA GLU A 90 12.17 -11.97 14.42
C GLU A 90 13.65 -11.69 14.18
N ALA A 91 14.50 -11.95 15.17
CA ALA A 91 15.95 -11.84 15.05
C ALA A 91 16.47 -12.53 13.77
N GLY A 92 15.86 -13.67 13.39
CA GLY A 92 15.92 -14.28 12.06
C GLY A 92 17.32 -14.66 11.55
N SER A 93 18.35 -14.51 12.38
CA SER A 93 19.76 -14.55 12.02
C SER A 93 20.58 -15.18 13.13
N ASP A 94 21.50 -16.09 12.78
CA ASP A 94 22.47 -16.67 13.73
C ASP A 94 23.53 -15.64 14.17
N ASN A 95 23.47 -14.40 13.68
CA ASN A 95 24.40 -13.34 13.98
C ASN A 95 23.70 -12.26 14.84
N PRO A 96 23.95 -12.22 16.17
CA PRO A 96 23.37 -11.22 17.08
C PRO A 96 23.71 -9.78 16.71
N CYS A 97 24.74 -9.61 15.89
CA CYS A 97 25.20 -8.33 15.42
C CYS A 97 24.63 -7.95 14.04
N ALA A 98 23.72 -8.73 13.50
CA ALA A 98 22.98 -8.47 12.26
C ALA A 98 21.63 -9.20 12.31
N PRO A 99 20.69 -8.70 13.14
CA PRO A 99 19.30 -9.17 13.11
C PRO A 99 18.69 -8.96 11.72
N ARG A 100 17.61 -9.71 11.45
CA ARG A 100 16.83 -9.62 10.21
C ARG A 100 16.24 -8.22 10.06
N ASP A 101 16.18 -7.76 8.82
CA ASP A 101 15.65 -6.47 8.37
C ASP A 101 15.06 -6.77 6.98
N THR A 102 13.77 -7.08 6.96
CA THR A 102 13.07 -7.68 5.82
C THR A 102 12.80 -6.64 4.72
N ASP A 103 12.38 -5.43 5.09
CA ASP A 103 12.12 -4.34 4.14
C ASP A 103 13.37 -3.52 3.77
N GLY A 104 14.45 -3.62 4.57
CA GLY A 104 15.73 -2.96 4.34
C GLY A 104 15.73 -1.46 4.69
N ASP A 105 14.80 -0.99 5.54
CA ASP A 105 14.71 0.42 5.94
C ASP A 105 15.77 0.82 6.99
N GLY A 106 16.41 -0.18 7.60
CA GLY A 106 17.45 -0.04 8.61
C GLY A 106 16.97 -0.28 10.04
N SER A 107 15.68 -0.54 10.25
CA SER A 107 15.07 -1.05 11.48
C SER A 107 14.96 -2.56 11.38
N PRO A 108 15.56 -3.33 12.30
CA PRO A 108 15.35 -4.77 12.37
C PRO A 108 13.88 -5.14 12.60
N ASP A 109 13.47 -6.31 12.11
CA ASP A 109 12.10 -6.86 12.23
C ASP A 109 11.60 -6.79 13.69
N ALA A 110 12.42 -7.21 14.68
CA ALA A 110 12.07 -7.17 16.11
C ALA A 110 11.80 -5.75 16.69
N PHE A 111 12.10 -4.70 15.92
CA PHE A 111 11.92 -3.30 16.30
C PHE A 111 10.93 -2.58 15.36
N ASP A 112 10.27 -3.31 14.47
CA ASP A 112 9.39 -2.79 13.43
C ASP A 112 8.07 -3.56 13.34
N THR A 113 6.97 -2.87 13.65
CA THR A 113 5.63 -3.44 13.73
C THR A 113 5.00 -3.88 12.39
N ASP A 114 5.72 -3.70 11.28
CA ASP A 114 5.34 -4.00 9.89
C ASP A 114 6.63 -4.39 9.12
N SER A 115 7.17 -5.58 9.41
CA SER A 115 8.51 -6.05 9.04
C SER A 115 8.79 -6.01 7.53
N ASP A 116 7.77 -6.17 6.69
CA ASP A 116 7.90 -6.14 5.23
C ASP A 116 7.36 -4.88 4.56
N ASN A 117 6.76 -3.99 5.37
CA ASN A 117 6.26 -2.67 5.00
C ASN A 117 5.21 -2.72 3.89
N ASP A 118 4.37 -3.77 3.89
CA ASP A 118 3.24 -3.89 2.97
C ASP A 118 2.01 -3.06 3.42
N GLY A 119 2.00 -2.62 4.68
CA GLY A 119 0.94 -1.83 5.30
C GLY A 119 -0.06 -2.65 6.12
N VAL A 120 0.19 -3.95 6.33
CA VAL A 120 -0.46 -4.79 7.33
C VAL A 120 0.51 -4.98 8.51
N PRO A 121 0.14 -4.62 9.74
CA PRO A 121 0.99 -4.88 10.89
C PRO A 121 1.20 -6.37 11.15
N ASP A 122 2.41 -6.75 11.56
CA ASP A 122 2.86 -8.13 11.79
C ASP A 122 1.94 -8.92 12.75
N GLY A 123 1.54 -8.31 13.86
CA GLY A 123 0.55 -8.89 14.77
C GLY A 123 -0.85 -9.13 14.14
N GLU A 124 -1.26 -8.33 13.16
CA GLU A 124 -2.48 -8.59 12.37
C GLU A 124 -2.27 -9.73 11.38
N GLU A 125 -1.08 -9.84 10.79
CA GLU A 125 -0.71 -10.91 9.86
C GLU A 125 -0.75 -12.28 10.52
N ILE A 126 -0.17 -12.40 11.72
CA ILE A 126 -0.24 -13.63 12.50
C ILE A 126 -1.68 -14.01 12.85
N ALA A 127 -2.54 -13.03 13.10
CA ALA A 127 -3.95 -13.26 13.39
C ALA A 127 -4.74 -13.74 12.15
N ASP A 128 -4.41 -13.20 10.97
CA ASP A 128 -5.00 -13.56 9.69
C ASP A 128 -4.36 -14.84 9.09
N GLY A 129 -3.20 -15.26 9.60
CA GLY A 129 -2.46 -16.46 9.19
C GLY A 129 -1.52 -16.24 8.01
N THR A 130 -1.20 -14.98 7.70
CA THR A 130 -0.20 -14.57 6.70
C THR A 130 1.21 -14.60 7.30
N ASP A 131 2.23 -14.40 6.47
CA ASP A 131 3.65 -14.36 6.85
C ASP A 131 4.07 -12.89 7.02
N PRO A 132 4.37 -12.44 8.26
CA PRO A 132 4.78 -11.05 8.58
C PRO A 132 5.97 -10.53 7.79
N THR A 133 6.68 -11.44 7.11
CA THR A 133 7.92 -11.12 6.42
C THR A 133 7.82 -11.28 4.91
N SER A 134 6.59 -11.32 4.39
CA SER A 134 6.29 -11.54 2.99
C SER A 134 5.03 -10.81 2.53
N VAL A 135 5.23 -9.72 1.79
CA VAL A 135 4.20 -8.84 1.17
C VAL A 135 3.07 -9.55 0.42
N ASP A 136 3.31 -10.80 0.01
CA ASP A 136 2.37 -11.68 -0.69
C ASP A 136 2.61 -13.10 -0.16
N SER A 137 1.90 -13.44 0.92
CA SER A 137 2.08 -14.67 1.69
C SER A 137 1.83 -15.96 0.90
N ASP A 138 0.89 -15.94 -0.04
CA ASP A 138 0.56 -17.10 -0.85
C ASP A 138 1.26 -17.13 -2.23
N GLY A 139 1.88 -16.01 -2.62
CA GLY A 139 2.71 -15.86 -3.80
C GLY A 139 1.92 -15.83 -5.11
N ASP A 140 0.65 -15.43 -5.08
CA ASP A 140 -0.22 -15.42 -6.25
C ASP A 140 -0.15 -14.13 -7.09
N GLY A 141 0.54 -13.12 -6.57
CA GLY A 141 0.76 -11.81 -7.17
C GLY A 141 -0.17 -10.70 -6.66
N ILE A 142 -1.03 -10.97 -5.68
CA ILE A 142 -1.84 -9.98 -4.96
C ILE A 142 -1.27 -9.87 -3.54
N THR A 143 -1.06 -8.65 -3.04
CA THR A 143 -0.47 -8.46 -1.71
C THR A 143 -1.49 -8.76 -0.61
N ASP A 144 -1.03 -9.09 0.59
CA ASP A 144 -1.89 -9.41 1.73
C ASP A 144 -2.81 -8.22 2.07
N LEU A 145 -2.28 -7.00 2.09
CA LEU A 145 -3.08 -5.77 2.17
C LEU A 145 -4.16 -5.68 1.08
N GLY A 146 -3.82 -6.08 -0.15
CA GLY A 146 -4.69 -6.02 -1.32
C GLY A 146 -5.88 -6.96 -1.20
N GLU A 147 -5.65 -8.15 -0.69
CA GLU A 147 -6.67 -9.16 -0.46
C GLU A 147 -7.58 -8.81 0.71
N ARG A 148 -7.02 -8.33 1.82
CA ARG A 148 -7.79 -7.80 2.96
C ARG A 148 -8.71 -6.66 2.51
N ALA A 149 -8.20 -5.73 1.70
CA ALA A 149 -8.99 -4.63 1.17
C ALA A 149 -10.11 -5.08 0.22
N ALA A 150 -9.89 -6.15 -0.55
CA ALA A 150 -10.88 -6.75 -1.44
C ALA A 150 -11.83 -7.74 -0.75
N GLY A 151 -11.51 -8.16 0.49
CA GLY A 151 -12.23 -9.20 1.21
C GLY A 151 -12.03 -10.60 0.62
N THR A 152 -10.88 -10.84 -0.02
CA THR A 152 -10.42 -12.18 -0.46
C THR A 152 -9.58 -12.85 0.64
N ASP A 153 -8.94 -13.97 0.33
CA ASP A 153 -8.29 -14.83 1.33
C ASP A 153 -6.78 -14.81 1.05
N PRO A 154 -5.99 -14.12 1.91
CA PRO A 154 -4.55 -13.89 1.69
C PRO A 154 -3.69 -15.17 1.82
N THR A 155 -4.30 -16.30 2.21
CA THR A 155 -3.59 -17.57 2.40
C THR A 155 -3.89 -18.60 1.33
N ASP A 156 -4.81 -18.30 0.41
CA ASP A 156 -5.24 -19.21 -0.66
C ASP A 156 -4.77 -18.70 -2.03
N PRO A 157 -3.76 -19.33 -2.66
CA PRO A 157 -3.20 -18.87 -3.93
C PRO A 157 -4.14 -19.06 -5.13
N THR A 158 -5.38 -19.50 -4.89
CA THR A 158 -6.47 -19.55 -5.86
C THR A 158 -7.55 -18.48 -5.62
N SER A 159 -7.49 -17.77 -4.51
CA SER A 159 -8.33 -16.61 -4.19
C SER A 159 -8.02 -15.47 -5.14
N ARG A 160 -9.04 -14.86 -5.74
CA ARG A 160 -8.81 -13.79 -6.73
C ARG A 160 -9.78 -12.66 -6.47
N ILE A 161 -9.27 -11.44 -6.62
CA ILE A 161 -10.13 -10.26 -6.64
C ILE A 161 -11.08 -10.37 -7.85
N PRO A 162 -12.40 -10.22 -7.63
CA PRO A 162 -13.38 -10.29 -8.72
C PRO A 162 -13.05 -9.31 -9.85
N GLU A 163 -13.24 -9.70 -11.11
CA GLU A 163 -12.97 -8.85 -12.28
C GLU A 163 -13.76 -7.52 -12.30
N THR A 164 -14.79 -7.40 -11.46
CA THR A 164 -15.58 -6.18 -11.30
C THR A 164 -14.94 -5.16 -10.34
N ASP A 165 -13.91 -5.55 -9.60
CA ASP A 165 -13.26 -4.73 -8.60
C ASP A 165 -11.77 -4.53 -8.93
N PHE A 166 -11.19 -3.48 -8.38
CA PHE A 166 -9.75 -3.24 -8.47
C PHE A 166 -9.29 -2.47 -7.24
N PHE A 167 -8.10 -2.81 -6.76
CA PHE A 167 -7.43 -2.06 -5.71
C PHE A 167 -6.18 -1.36 -6.26
N VAL A 168 -5.80 -0.26 -5.62
CA VAL A 168 -4.56 0.46 -5.92
C VAL A 168 -3.92 0.85 -4.61
N VAL A 169 -2.81 0.20 -4.28
CA VAL A 169 -1.91 0.66 -3.23
C VAL A 169 -1.14 1.88 -3.75
N LEU A 170 -1.17 2.96 -2.97
CA LEU A 170 -0.45 4.19 -3.25
C LEU A 170 0.67 4.35 -2.22
N PRO A 171 1.93 4.54 -2.65
CA PRO A 171 3.02 4.73 -1.70
C PRO A 171 2.83 6.04 -0.91
N TYR A 172 2.99 5.98 0.41
CA TYR A 172 3.03 7.17 1.25
C TYR A 172 4.35 7.91 1.04
N ASN A 173 4.29 9.20 0.67
CA ASN A 173 5.47 10.04 0.37
C ASN A 173 6.45 9.54 -0.72
N GLY A 174 6.11 8.48 -1.45
CA GLY A 174 6.93 7.97 -2.55
C GLY A 174 6.89 8.83 -3.81
N ASP A 175 7.73 8.45 -4.79
CA ASP A 175 7.70 9.07 -6.11
C ASP A 175 6.32 8.91 -6.77
N ARG A 176 5.87 9.96 -7.44
CA ARG A 176 4.59 9.92 -8.18
C ARG A 176 4.69 8.91 -9.32
N ALA A 177 4.13 7.73 -9.14
CA ALA A 177 4.00 6.73 -10.19
C ALA A 177 2.75 6.99 -11.05
N MET A 178 2.92 7.09 -12.38
CA MET A 178 1.78 7.05 -13.30
C MET A 178 1.37 5.60 -13.56
N ARG A 179 0.21 5.20 -13.01
CA ARG A 179 -0.43 3.90 -13.29
C ARG A 179 -1.68 4.12 -14.16
N PRO A 180 -1.57 4.07 -15.50
CA PRO A 180 -2.72 4.29 -16.37
C PRO A 180 -3.71 3.13 -16.25
N LEU A 181 -4.81 3.36 -15.52
CA LEU A 181 -5.94 2.42 -15.45
C LEU A 181 -6.66 2.41 -16.81
N ARG A 182 -6.68 1.25 -17.46
CA ARG A 182 -7.40 1.04 -18.72
C ARG A 182 -8.75 0.43 -18.42
N PHE A 183 -9.78 1.26 -18.45
CA PHE A 183 -11.16 0.78 -18.38
C PHE A 183 -11.63 0.40 -19.78
N GLY A 184 -12.03 -0.85 -19.96
CA GLY A 184 -12.87 -1.28 -21.07
C GLY A 184 -14.32 -1.31 -20.59
N THR A 185 -15.23 -0.73 -21.35
CA THR A 185 -16.67 -0.93 -21.13
C THR A 185 -17.20 -1.77 -22.28
N ASN A 186 -17.87 -2.88 -21.95
CA ASN A 186 -18.67 -3.61 -22.91
C ASN A 186 -20.09 -3.00 -22.84
N ILE A 187 -20.47 -2.28 -23.90
CA ILE A 187 -21.84 -1.76 -24.02
C ILE A 187 -22.70 -2.88 -24.59
N ASP A 188 -23.35 -3.64 -23.72
CA ASP A 188 -24.25 -4.73 -24.13
C ASP A 188 -25.60 -4.21 -24.64
N GLN A 189 -26.05 -3.07 -24.13
CA GLN A 189 -27.26 -2.36 -24.58
C GLN A 189 -27.05 -0.85 -24.54
N ALA A 190 -27.59 -0.17 -25.54
CA ALA A 190 -27.65 1.28 -25.59
C ALA A 190 -28.99 1.72 -26.19
N ASP A 191 -29.64 2.68 -25.53
CA ASP A 191 -30.79 3.37 -26.10
C ASP A 191 -30.29 4.47 -27.04
N VAL A 192 -30.82 4.48 -28.27
CA VAL A 192 -30.50 5.51 -29.27
C VAL A 192 -31.76 6.35 -29.51
N TYR A 193 -31.70 7.62 -29.12
CA TYR A 193 -32.80 8.55 -29.33
C TYR A 193 -32.54 9.46 -30.53
N PHE A 194 -33.53 9.58 -31.41
CA PHE A 194 -33.48 10.50 -32.55
C PHE A 194 -34.44 11.67 -32.32
N LEU A 195 -33.90 12.89 -32.27
CA LEU A 195 -34.70 14.11 -32.31
C LEU A 195 -34.88 14.51 -33.77
N VAL A 196 -36.11 14.40 -34.27
CA VAL A 196 -36.43 14.70 -35.67
C VAL A 196 -37.51 15.77 -35.71
N ASP A 197 -37.31 16.78 -36.55
CA ASP A 197 -38.34 17.77 -36.85
C ASP A 197 -39.53 17.09 -37.54
N MET A 198 -40.72 17.28 -36.97
CA MET A 198 -41.96 16.70 -37.48
C MET A 198 -42.74 17.66 -38.40
N THR A 199 -42.21 18.85 -38.69
CA THR A 199 -42.85 19.79 -39.61
C THR A 199 -43.02 19.18 -41.01
N GLY A 200 -44.09 19.59 -41.70
CA GLY A 200 -44.51 19.01 -42.99
C GLY A 200 -43.43 19.00 -44.08
N SER A 201 -42.43 19.88 -44.00
CA SER A 201 -41.30 19.93 -44.95
C SER A 201 -40.30 18.79 -44.80
N MET A 202 -40.31 18.02 -43.70
CA MET A 202 -39.34 16.94 -43.42
C MET A 202 -39.95 15.53 -43.43
N GLN A 203 -41.18 15.38 -43.92
CA GLN A 203 -41.89 14.09 -43.93
C GLN A 203 -41.19 13.02 -44.80
N GLY A 204 -40.52 13.42 -45.87
CA GLY A 204 -39.75 12.51 -46.72
C GLY A 204 -38.53 11.94 -45.99
N GLU A 205 -37.78 12.81 -45.32
CA GLU A 205 -36.60 12.49 -44.53
C GLU A 205 -36.95 11.61 -43.33
N ARG A 206 -38.05 11.92 -42.63
CA ARG A 206 -38.61 11.07 -41.57
C ARG A 206 -38.90 9.66 -42.07
N THR A 207 -39.58 9.54 -43.22
CA THR A 207 -39.94 8.24 -43.80
C THR A 207 -38.69 7.44 -44.16
N ASN A 208 -37.67 8.11 -44.70
CA ASN A 208 -36.38 7.49 -45.01
C ASN A 208 -35.64 7.02 -43.76
N LEU A 209 -35.66 7.79 -42.67
CA LEU A 209 -35.05 7.39 -41.39
C LEU A 209 -35.75 6.17 -40.80
N ILE A 210 -37.09 6.17 -40.74
CA ILE A 210 -37.87 5.04 -40.21
C ILE A 210 -37.57 3.76 -41.01
N ASN A 211 -37.60 3.84 -42.34
CA ASN A 211 -37.34 2.69 -43.21
C ASN A 211 -35.87 2.23 -43.15
N GLY A 212 -34.93 3.16 -43.00
CA GLY A 212 -33.51 2.89 -42.85
C GLY A 212 -33.18 2.17 -41.55
N LEU A 213 -33.69 2.67 -40.42
CA LEU A 213 -33.55 2.02 -39.11
C LEU A 213 -34.16 0.61 -39.12
N THR A 214 -35.31 0.45 -39.78
CA THR A 214 -36.03 -0.83 -39.84
C THR A 214 -35.37 -1.86 -40.77
N SER A 215 -34.53 -1.46 -41.73
CA SER A 215 -33.94 -2.40 -42.70
C SER A 215 -32.43 -2.60 -42.58
N VAL A 216 -31.70 -1.67 -41.96
CA VAL A 216 -30.22 -1.71 -41.88
C VAL A 216 -29.72 -2.10 -40.49
N ILE A 217 -30.47 -1.78 -39.43
CA ILE A 217 -30.02 -1.95 -38.03
C ILE A 217 -30.67 -3.17 -37.34
N ILE A 218 -31.70 -3.79 -37.93
CA ILE A 218 -32.44 -4.93 -37.34
C ILE A 218 -31.72 -6.27 -37.58
N PRO A 219 -30.65 -6.52 -36.83
CA PRO A 219 -30.72 -7.64 -35.90
C PRO A 219 -30.12 -7.22 -34.55
N GLY A 220 -30.89 -6.55 -33.69
CA GLY A 220 -30.38 -6.15 -32.38
C GLY A 220 -31.28 -5.28 -31.49
N ILE A 221 -32.34 -4.66 -32.01
CA ILE A 221 -33.28 -3.88 -31.19
C ILE A 221 -34.11 -4.83 -30.33
N GLN A 222 -33.95 -4.76 -29.01
CA GLN A 222 -34.70 -5.58 -28.04
C GLN A 222 -36.07 -4.97 -27.66
N ALA A 223 -36.22 -3.65 -27.73
CA ALA A 223 -37.47 -2.94 -27.47
C ALA A 223 -37.51 -1.56 -28.18
N GLU A 224 -38.71 -1.13 -28.59
CA GLU A 224 -38.99 0.21 -29.12
C GLU A 224 -39.58 1.07 -27.99
N ILE A 225 -39.08 2.30 -27.82
CA ILE A 225 -39.66 3.28 -26.90
C ILE A 225 -40.73 4.07 -27.65
N ASP A 226 -41.92 4.19 -27.06
CA ASP A 226 -43.01 4.96 -27.64
C ASP A 226 -42.59 6.40 -27.92
N ASN A 227 -43.00 6.91 -29.08
CA ASN A 227 -42.67 8.24 -29.53
C ASN A 227 -43.19 9.30 -28.55
N VAL A 228 -42.30 10.14 -28.02
CA VAL A 228 -42.68 11.25 -27.13
C VAL A 228 -42.82 12.51 -27.97
N GLU A 229 -44.05 12.90 -28.28
CA GLU A 229 -44.35 14.13 -29.01
C GLU A 229 -44.25 15.33 -28.04
N PHE A 230 -43.32 16.24 -28.29
CA PHE A 230 -43.21 17.50 -27.57
C PHE A 230 -43.96 18.61 -28.31
N GLY A 231 -45.18 18.91 -27.86
CA GLY A 231 -45.95 20.11 -28.25
C GLY A 231 -47.14 19.82 -29.16
N ALA A 232 -48.34 20.17 -28.67
CA ALA A 232 -49.57 20.33 -29.45
C ALA A 232 -49.79 21.81 -29.81
#